data_AF-A0A927FY08-F1
#
_entry.id   AF-A0A927FY08-F1
#
_cell.length_a   1.000
_cell.length_b   1.000
_cell.length_c   1.000
_cell.angle_alpha   90.00
_cell.angle_beta   90.00
_cell.angle_gamma   90.00
#
_symmetry.space_group_name_H-M   'P 1'
#
loop_
_entity.id
_entity.type
_entity.pdbx_description
1 polymer ?
#
loop_
_entity_poly.entity_id
_entity_poly.type
_entity_poly.pdbx_seq_one_letter_code
_entity_poly.pdbx_strand_id
1 'polypeptide(L)'
;MLKSLPPLLGPDLLYILRAMGHGDEIVLVDANYPAEFAGPDVVRLDGHSVTDVLDAVLTVLPLDEFVEEAAIGMQVVDAPNQRERIYEEFERIVRHHEPRMGFSTIERFAFYERARNAAAIVQTGESRLYGNIILKKGIIRPSAS
;
A
#
# COMPACT_ATOMS: atom_id res chain seq x y z
N MET A 1 -5.36 21.60 0.25
CA MET A 1 -5.97 20.90 -0.91
C MET A 1 -5.34 21.42 -2.18
N LEU A 2 -5.13 20.55 -3.17
CA LEU A 2 -4.58 20.88 -4.49
C LEU A 2 -5.57 20.45 -5.58
N LYS A 3 -5.48 21.06 -6.77
CA LYS A 3 -6.32 20.63 -7.91
C LYS A 3 -5.84 19.26 -8.39
N SER A 4 -6.80 18.37 -8.70
CA SER A 4 -6.56 17.03 -9.25
C SER A 4 -5.79 16.05 -8.36
N LEU A 5 -5.62 16.34 -7.07
CA LEU A 5 -5.05 15.43 -6.09
C LEU A 5 -6.08 15.12 -5.00
N PRO A 6 -6.24 13.84 -4.59
CA PRO A 6 -7.10 13.51 -3.47
C PRO A 6 -6.69 14.29 -2.21
N PRO A 7 -7.64 14.94 -1.51
CA PRO A 7 -7.32 15.74 -0.32
C PRO A 7 -6.79 14.89 0.86
N LEU A 8 -7.01 13.57 0.80
CA LEU A 8 -6.47 12.58 1.73
C LEU A 8 -4.94 12.47 1.64
N LEU A 9 -4.36 12.80 0.48
CA LEU A 9 -2.91 12.87 0.33
C LEU A 9 -2.39 14.18 0.96
N GLY A 10 -2.14 14.11 2.26
CA GLY A 10 -1.52 15.18 3.03
C GLY A 10 -0.10 15.53 2.55
N PRO A 11 0.47 16.66 3.02
CA PRO A 11 1.78 17.13 2.56
C PRO A 11 2.89 16.09 2.78
N ASP A 12 2.92 15.44 3.94
CA ASP A 12 3.97 14.47 4.28
C ASP A 12 3.86 13.20 3.42
N LEU A 13 2.65 12.69 3.20
CA LEU A 13 2.42 11.54 2.34
C LEU A 13 2.78 11.85 0.88
N LEU A 14 2.39 13.02 0.36
CA LEU A 14 2.79 13.45 -0.98
C LEU A 14 4.30 13.57 -1.13
N TYR A 15 4.98 14.11 -0.11
CA TYR A 15 6.44 14.21 -0.08
C TYR A 15 7.06 12.81 -0.16
N ILE A 16 6.66 11.87 0.70
CA ILE A 16 7.16 10.50 0.74
C ILE A 16 6.95 9.81 -0.62
N LEU A 17 5.71 9.80 -1.12
CA LEU A 17 5.37 9.17 -2.41
C LEU A 17 6.21 9.75 -3.56
N ARG A 18 6.49 11.06 -3.54
CA ARG A 18 7.30 11.72 -4.57
C ARG A 18 8.80 11.45 -4.43
N ALA A 19 9.29 11.30 -3.20
CA ALA A 19 10.68 11.05 -2.86
C ALA A 19 11.11 9.59 -3.10
N MET A 20 10.19 8.63 -2.95
CA MET A 20 10.42 7.21 -3.25
C MET A 20 11.02 7.03 -4.66
N GLY A 21 12.03 6.18 -4.77
CA GLY A 21 12.58 5.68 -6.03
C GLY A 21 11.81 4.48 -6.57
N HIS A 22 12.18 4.04 -7.76
CA HIS A 22 11.69 2.77 -8.30
C HIS A 22 12.19 1.61 -7.44
N GLY A 23 11.28 0.72 -7.06
CA GLY A 23 11.55 -0.44 -6.22
C GLY A 23 11.34 -0.18 -4.73
N ASP A 24 11.22 1.08 -4.31
CA ASP A 24 10.87 1.40 -2.92
C ASP A 24 9.45 0.94 -2.60
N GLU A 25 9.24 0.59 -1.33
CA GLU A 25 7.96 0.08 -0.83
C GLU A 25 7.35 1.06 0.15
N ILE A 26 6.02 1.19 0.12
CA ILE A 26 5.23 1.87 1.15
C ILE A 26 4.17 0.89 1.65
N VAL A 27 3.90 0.89 2.95
CA VAL A 27 2.93 -0.04 3.54
C VAL A 27 1.74 0.73 4.06
N LEU A 28 0.53 0.34 3.65
CA LEU A 28 -0.71 0.85 4.21
C LEU A 28 -1.22 -0.21 5.19
N VAL A 29 -1.47 0.18 6.43
CA VAL A 29 -1.75 -0.78 7.51
C VAL A 29 -3.03 -0.46 8.27
N ASP A 30 -3.63 -1.51 8.80
CA ASP A 30 -4.82 -1.44 9.64
C ASP A 30 -4.51 -0.87 11.04
N ALA A 31 -5.57 -0.62 11.82
CA ALA A 31 -5.45 -0.01 13.13
C ALA A 31 -4.72 -0.90 14.15
N ASN A 32 -4.63 -2.21 13.92
CA ASN A 32 -4.00 -3.18 14.82
C ASN A 32 -2.52 -3.44 14.49
N TYR A 33 -2.05 -3.01 13.32
CA TYR A 33 -0.66 -3.20 12.94
C TYR A 33 0.29 -2.39 13.84
N PRO A 34 1.41 -2.96 14.31
CA PRO A 34 2.34 -2.30 15.24
C PRO A 34 3.26 -1.30 14.52
N ALA A 35 2.71 -0.28 13.88
CA ALA A 35 3.44 0.63 12.98
C ALA A 35 4.52 1.45 13.71
N GLU A 36 4.19 2.04 14.86
CA GLU A 36 5.06 2.95 15.62
C GLU A 36 6.45 2.36 15.94
N PHE A 37 6.50 1.04 16.16
CA PHE A 37 7.73 0.33 16.52
C PHE A 37 8.23 -0.61 15.41
N ALA A 38 7.72 -0.44 14.18
CA ALA A 38 8.12 -1.26 13.04
C ALA A 38 9.40 -0.78 12.37
N GLY A 39 9.88 0.44 12.64
CA GLY A 39 11.16 0.96 12.14
C GLY A 39 11.04 2.18 11.22
N PRO A 40 10.29 2.12 10.10
CA PRO A 40 10.10 3.27 9.21
C PRO A 40 9.29 4.39 9.85
N ASP A 41 9.38 5.58 9.27
CA ASP A 41 8.54 6.72 9.63
C ASP A 41 7.06 6.39 9.40
N VAL A 42 6.21 6.83 10.33
CA VAL A 42 4.77 6.56 10.31
C VAL A 42 3.99 7.82 9.94
N VAL A 43 3.18 7.73 8.89
CA VAL A 43 2.15 8.72 8.57
C VAL A 43 0.82 8.25 9.14
N ARG A 44 0.22 9.07 10.00
CA ARG A 44 -1.07 8.77 10.64
C ARG A 44 -2.22 9.33 9.79
N LEU A 45 -3.08 8.44 9.31
CA LEU A 45 -4.35 8.75 8.64
C LEU A 45 -5.51 8.12 9.41
N ASP A 46 -5.57 8.44 10.70
CA ASP A 46 -6.64 8.02 11.60
C ASP A 46 -8.03 8.39 11.06
N GLY A 47 -8.98 7.48 11.22
CA GLY A 47 -10.37 7.70 10.77
C GLY A 47 -10.62 7.45 9.27
N HIS A 48 -9.59 7.09 8.50
CA HIS A 48 -9.73 6.68 7.10
C HIS A 48 -9.62 5.16 6.95
N SER A 49 -10.41 4.58 6.04
CA SER A 49 -10.26 3.17 5.68
C SER A 49 -9.00 2.96 4.86
N VAL A 50 -8.37 1.78 4.97
CA VAL A 50 -7.19 1.45 4.15
C VAL A 50 -7.54 1.40 2.66
N THR A 51 -8.79 1.09 2.32
CA THR A 51 -9.30 1.11 0.94
C THR A 51 -9.37 2.52 0.36
N ASP A 52 -9.79 3.53 1.12
CA ASP A 52 -9.78 4.93 0.65
C ASP A 52 -8.36 5.45 0.47
N VAL A 53 -7.47 5.07 1.40
CA VAL A 53 -6.05 5.44 1.34
C VAL A 53 -5.37 4.78 0.15
N LEU A 54 -5.63 3.48 -0.09
CA LEU A 54 -5.12 2.73 -1.22
C LEU A 54 -5.55 3.36 -2.55
N ASP A 55 -6.85 3.65 -2.69
CA ASP A 55 -7.39 4.28 -3.90
C ASP A 55 -6.73 5.64 -4.15
N ALA A 56 -6.60 6.47 -3.12
CA ALA A 56 -5.94 7.77 -3.22
C ALA A 56 -4.45 7.65 -3.58
N VAL A 57 -3.71 6.75 -2.96
CA VAL A 57 -2.27 6.54 -3.23
C VAL A 57 -2.05 6.11 -4.68
N LEU A 58 -2.86 5.18 -5.19
CA LEU A 58 -2.72 4.67 -6.56
C LEU A 58 -3.12 5.69 -7.64
N THR A 59 -3.78 6.81 -7.29
CA THR A 59 -3.97 7.92 -8.25
C THR A 59 -2.66 8.58 -8.68
N VAL A 60 -1.58 8.41 -7.90
CA VAL A 60 -0.28 9.08 -8.14
C VAL A 60 0.92 8.14 -8.12
N LEU A 61 0.80 6.97 -7.48
CA LEU A 61 1.88 6.01 -7.32
C LEU A 61 1.77 4.90 -8.38
N PRO A 62 2.66 4.86 -9.39
CA PRO A 62 2.70 3.74 -10.32
C PRO A 62 3.21 2.48 -9.61
N LEU A 63 2.67 1.32 -9.95
CA LEU A 63 3.17 0.03 -9.42
C LEU A 63 4.24 -0.58 -10.31
N ASP A 64 5.12 -1.37 -9.69
CA ASP A 64 6.27 -1.98 -10.33
C ASP A 64 5.89 -3.15 -11.27
N GLU A 65 5.98 -2.93 -12.59
CA GLU A 65 5.71 -3.94 -13.61
C GLU A 65 6.88 -4.91 -13.87
N PHE A 66 8.04 -4.73 -13.21
CA PHE A 66 9.23 -5.60 -13.39
C PHE A 66 9.28 -6.76 -12.39
N VAL A 67 8.32 -6.81 -11.47
CA VAL A 67 8.17 -7.90 -10.49
C VAL A 67 6.85 -8.62 -10.72
N GLU A 68 6.75 -9.87 -10.24
CA GLU A 68 5.51 -10.63 -10.30
C GLU A 68 4.41 -10.00 -9.44
N GLU A 69 4.80 -9.38 -8.33
CA GLU A 69 3.87 -8.88 -7.31
C GLU A 69 4.31 -7.51 -6.78
N ALA A 70 3.51 -6.48 -7.02
CA ALA A 70 3.74 -5.11 -6.53
C ALA A 70 2.67 -4.61 -5.55
N ALA A 71 1.58 -5.36 -5.37
CA ALA A 71 0.53 -5.10 -4.38
C ALA A 71 0.30 -6.38 -3.56
N ILE A 72 0.79 -6.39 -2.32
CA ILE A 72 0.93 -7.62 -1.54
C ILE A 72 0.28 -7.46 -0.17
N GLY A 73 -0.69 -8.31 0.14
CA GLY A 73 -1.29 -8.43 1.47
C GLY A 73 -0.56 -9.42 2.38
N MET A 74 -1.07 -9.54 3.60
CA MET A 74 -0.59 -10.50 4.59
C MET A 74 -1.50 -11.72 4.62
N GLN A 75 -0.97 -12.94 4.58
CA GLN A 75 -1.74 -14.18 4.73
C GLN A 75 -2.34 -14.31 6.13
N VAL A 76 -3.49 -14.99 6.20
CA VAL A 76 -4.12 -15.37 7.47
C VAL A 76 -3.27 -16.41 8.19
N VAL A 77 -2.97 -16.17 9.46
CA VAL A 77 -2.17 -17.08 10.29
C VAL A 77 -2.86 -18.44 10.36
N ASP A 78 -2.09 -19.52 10.16
CA ASP A 78 -2.55 -20.90 10.10
C ASP A 78 -3.57 -21.23 8.98
N ALA A 79 -3.86 -20.28 8.09
CA ALA A 79 -4.82 -20.45 7.00
C ALA A 79 -4.39 -19.68 5.72
N PRO A 80 -3.25 -20.03 5.08
CA PRO A 80 -2.68 -19.25 3.97
C PRO A 80 -3.56 -19.16 2.72
N ASN A 81 -4.53 -20.07 2.56
CA ASN A 81 -5.50 -20.06 1.46
C ASN A 81 -6.79 -19.30 1.79
N GLN A 82 -6.97 -18.86 3.04
CA GLN A 82 -8.12 -18.06 3.46
C GLN A 82 -7.97 -16.64 2.91
N ARG A 83 -9.03 -16.17 2.25
CA ARG A 83 -9.12 -14.78 1.77
C ARG A 83 -10.06 -14.01 2.68
N GLU A 84 -9.55 -12.93 3.27
CA GLU A 84 -10.38 -11.98 4.00
C GLU A 84 -11.16 -11.11 3.03
N ARG A 85 -12.32 -10.62 3.48
CA ARG A 85 -13.25 -9.82 2.65
C ARG A 85 -12.56 -8.58 2.04
N ILE A 86 -11.63 -7.98 2.78
CA ILE A 86 -10.93 -6.77 2.34
C ILE A 86 -10.04 -7.01 1.10
N TYR A 87 -9.63 -8.25 0.85
CA TYR A 87 -8.77 -8.56 -0.30
C TYR A 87 -9.49 -8.41 -1.63
N GLU A 88 -10.80 -8.67 -1.69
CA GLU A 88 -11.59 -8.43 -2.90
C GLU A 88 -11.63 -6.94 -3.25
N GLU A 89 -11.69 -6.08 -2.23
CA GLU A 89 -11.66 -4.63 -2.38
C GLU A 89 -10.27 -4.15 -2.82
N PHE A 90 -9.19 -4.66 -2.20
CA PHE A 90 -7.82 -4.38 -2.63
C PHE A 90 -7.59 -4.78 -4.09
N GLU A 91 -7.96 -5.99 -4.46
CA GLU A 91 -7.78 -6.51 -5.80
C GLU A 91 -8.57 -5.71 -6.83
N ARG A 92 -9.79 -5.25 -6.49
CA ARG A 92 -10.59 -4.36 -7.33
C ARG A 92 -9.93 -2.99 -7.50
N ILE A 93 -9.43 -2.38 -6.43
CA ILE A 93 -8.81 -1.05 -6.46
C ILE A 93 -7.49 -1.10 -7.23
N VAL A 94 -6.64 -2.10 -6.96
CA VAL A 94 -5.36 -2.29 -7.67
C VAL A 94 -5.62 -2.44 -9.17
N ARG A 95 -6.53 -3.31 -9.60
CA ARG A 95 -6.86 -3.46 -11.03
C ARG A 95 -7.48 -2.23 -11.67
N HIS A 96 -8.15 -1.38 -10.90
CA HIS A 96 -8.74 -0.15 -11.44
C HIS A 96 -7.66 0.83 -11.89
N HIS A 97 -6.62 1.02 -11.06
CA HIS A 97 -5.52 1.94 -11.35
C HIS A 97 -4.42 1.29 -12.20
N GLU A 98 -4.20 -0.02 -12.00
CA GLU A 98 -3.14 -0.81 -12.64
C GLU A 98 -3.72 -2.09 -13.25
N PRO A 99 -4.35 -2.03 -14.44
CA PRO A 99 -5.12 -3.15 -15.00
C PRO A 99 -4.36 -4.45 -15.24
N ARG A 100 -3.03 -4.38 -15.28
CA ARG A 100 -2.14 -5.54 -15.46
C ARG A 100 -1.59 -6.09 -14.16
N MET A 101 -1.86 -5.43 -13.03
CA MET A 101 -1.34 -5.81 -11.72
C MET A 101 -2.35 -6.66 -10.96
N GLY A 102 -1.84 -7.71 -10.33
CA GLY A 102 -2.61 -8.57 -9.42
C GLY A 102 -2.49 -8.12 -7.96
N PHE A 103 -3.23 -8.81 -7.09
CA PHE A 103 -3.04 -8.75 -5.65
C PHE A 103 -2.59 -10.12 -5.16
N SER A 104 -1.49 -10.17 -4.42
CA SER A 104 -0.96 -11.40 -3.83
C SER A 104 -0.93 -11.31 -2.30
N THR A 105 -0.50 -12.38 -1.65
CA THR A 105 -0.34 -12.41 -0.19
C THR A 105 0.91 -13.18 0.19
N ILE A 106 1.61 -12.71 1.20
CA ILE A 106 2.80 -13.38 1.77
C ILE A 106 2.59 -13.74 3.24
N GLU A 107 3.42 -14.66 3.74
CA GLU A 107 3.42 -15.07 5.15
C GLU A 107 3.63 -13.85 6.08
N ARG A 108 3.05 -13.89 7.28
CA ARG A 108 3.01 -12.77 8.23
C ARG A 108 4.38 -12.21 8.62
N PHE A 109 5.35 -13.07 8.93
CA PHE A 109 6.69 -12.60 9.28
C PHE A 109 7.44 -12.09 8.05
N ALA A 110 7.23 -12.69 6.88
CA ALA A 110 7.75 -12.13 5.62
C ALA A 110 7.18 -10.72 5.34
N PHE A 111 5.90 -10.49 5.65
CA PHE A 111 5.30 -9.16 5.59
C PHE A 111 5.97 -8.18 6.55
N TYR A 112 6.19 -8.58 7.81
CA TYR A 112 6.88 -7.74 8.80
C TYR A 112 8.31 -7.38 8.39
N GLU A 113 9.06 -8.33 7.83
CA GLU A 113 10.41 -8.09 7.33
C GLU A 113 10.40 -7.07 6.17
N ARG A 114 9.48 -7.18 5.23
CA ARG A 114 9.35 -6.17 4.16
C ARG A 114 8.93 -4.81 4.70
N ALA A 115 7.96 -4.78 5.60
CA ALA A 115 7.47 -3.55 6.19
C ALA A 115 8.56 -2.80 6.98
N ARG A 116 9.47 -3.51 7.66
CA ARG A 116 10.63 -2.89 8.34
C ARG A 116 11.58 -2.15 7.40
N ASN A 117 11.62 -2.56 6.13
CA ASN A 117 12.51 -2.02 5.11
C ASN A 117 11.77 -1.07 4.14
N ALA A 118 10.48 -0.79 4.38
CA ALA A 118 9.72 0.15 3.57
C ALA A 118 10.17 1.59 3.79
N ALA A 119 9.93 2.45 2.80
CA ALA A 119 10.22 3.88 2.88
C ALA A 119 9.38 4.58 3.97
N ALA A 120 8.13 4.14 4.15
CA ALA A 120 7.26 4.61 5.21
C ALA A 120 6.11 3.61 5.46
N ILE A 121 5.45 3.77 6.60
CA ILE A 121 4.20 3.08 6.93
C ILE A 121 3.10 4.13 7.08
N VAL A 122 1.95 3.92 6.43
CA VAL A 122 0.74 4.72 6.60
C VAL A 122 -0.22 3.95 7.48
N GLN A 123 -0.38 4.38 8.72
CA GLN A 123 -1.32 3.77 9.65
C GLN A 123 -2.70 4.39 9.51
N THR A 124 -3.69 3.55 9.23
CA THR A 124 -5.07 3.95 8.94
C THR A 124 -6.00 3.66 10.12
N GLY A 125 -7.25 4.08 10.02
CA GLY A 125 -8.32 3.71 10.96
C GLY A 125 -9.04 2.40 10.61
N GLU A 126 -8.50 1.59 9.70
CA GLU A 126 -9.14 0.34 9.28
C GLU A 126 -9.31 -0.65 10.44
N SER A 127 -10.54 -1.08 10.70
CA SER A 127 -10.86 -2.02 11.77
C SER A 127 -10.98 -3.47 11.29
N ARG A 128 -11.15 -3.70 9.97
CA ARG A 128 -11.18 -5.05 9.39
C ARG A 128 -9.80 -5.69 9.54
N LEU A 129 -9.78 -6.98 9.88
CA LEU A 129 -8.53 -7.73 10.09
C LEU A 129 -7.79 -7.93 8.76
N TYR A 130 -6.47 -8.05 8.87
CA TYR A 130 -5.56 -8.24 7.74
C TYR A 130 -5.67 -7.12 6.68
N GLY A 131 -6.04 -5.91 7.10
CA GLY A 131 -6.14 -4.74 6.24
C GLY A 131 -4.78 -4.10 5.96
N ASN A 132 -3.75 -4.92 5.72
CA ASN A 132 -2.37 -4.50 5.51
C ASN A 132 -1.97 -4.82 4.08
N ILE A 133 -1.39 -3.85 3.38
CA ILE A 133 -0.94 -3.98 1.99
C ILE A 133 0.38 -3.24 1.78
N ILE A 134 1.34 -3.92 1.15
CA ILE A 134 2.59 -3.37 0.65
C ILE A 134 2.39 -2.96 -0.81
N LEU A 135 2.85 -1.77 -1.17
CA LEU A 135 2.88 -1.26 -2.52
C LEU A 135 4.33 -1.00 -2.95
N LYS A 136 4.77 -1.60 -4.06
CA LYS A 136 6.11 -1.40 -4.63
C LYS A 136 6.04 -0.41 -5.79
N LYS A 137 6.81 0.67 -5.69
CA LYS A 137 6.80 1.77 -6.67
C LYS A 137 7.47 1.36 -7.98
N GLY A 138 6.75 1.57 -9.07
CA GLY A 138 7.23 1.34 -10.44
C GLY A 138 7.85 2.56 -11.09
N ILE A 139 7.77 2.58 -12.41
CA ILE A 139 8.29 3.66 -13.27
C ILE A 139 7.16 4.33 -14.03
N ILE A 140 7.36 5.60 -14.40
CA ILE A 140 6.56 6.26 -15.43
C ILE A 140 7.39 6.26 -16.71
N ARG A 141 6.86 5.65 -17.77
CA ARG A 141 7.53 5.64 -19.07
C ARG A 141 7.51 7.06 -19.65
N PRO A 142 8.63 7.55 -20.21
CA PRO A 142 8.59 8.79 -20.98
C PRO A 142 7.53 8.66 -22.06
N SER A 143 6.70 9.69 -22.23
CA SER A 143 5.83 9.78 -23.41
C SER A 143 6.73 9.67 -24.65
N ALA A 144 6.34 8.83 -25.61
CA ALA A 144 7.01 8.82 -26.91
C ALA A 144 7.00 10.27 -27.44
N SER A 145 8.19 10.86 -27.51
CA SER A 145 8.43 12.18 -28.11
C SER A 145 8.11 12.16 -29.59
#